data_AF-E4XG48-F1
#
_entry.id   AF-E4XG48-F1
#
_cell.length_a   1.000
_cell.length_b   1.000
_cell.length_c   1.000
_cell.angle_alpha   90.00
_cell.angle_beta   90.00
_cell.angle_gamma   90.00
#
_symmetry.space_group_name_H-M   'P 1'
#
loop_
_entity.id
_entity.type
_entity.pdbx_description
1 polymer ?
#
loop_
_entity_poly.entity_id
_entity_poly.type
_entity_poly.pdbx_seq_one_letter_code
_entity_poly.pdbx_strand_id
1 'polypeptide(L)'
;MKSERARQFLAEFYGSFILAYIGIGAAHMTSPLLNVEMSTTSIHVALCGGLGVALGIFVSAGASGGHLNPGVSVAHAVLGKNRAP
;
A
#
# COMPACT_ATOMS: atom_id res chain seq x y z
N MET A 1 0.44 -22.32 -0.75
CA MET A 1 1.74 -22.45 -0.05
C MET A 1 1.54 -23.34 1.17
N LYS A 2 2.50 -24.20 1.53
CA LYS A 2 2.36 -25.07 2.73
C LYS A 2 2.51 -24.31 4.05
N SER A 3 3.17 -23.14 4.04
CA SER A 3 3.32 -22.27 5.21
C SER A 3 2.41 -21.06 5.10
N GLU A 4 1.51 -20.94 6.07
CA GLU A 4 0.53 -19.85 6.17
C GLU A 4 1.21 -18.50 6.43
N ARG A 5 2.19 -18.46 7.33
CA ARG A 5 2.97 -17.23 7.62
C ARG A 5 3.73 -16.71 6.40
N ALA A 6 4.28 -17.62 5.59
CA ALA A 6 4.96 -17.23 4.36
C ALA A 6 3.97 -16.64 3.34
N ARG A 7 2.72 -17.15 3.29
CA ARG A 7 1.66 -16.63 2.44
C ARG A 7 1.26 -15.21 2.86
N GLN A 8 1.06 -15.01 4.16
CA GLN A 8 0.77 -13.71 4.77
C GLN A 8 1.89 -12.70 4.50
N PHE A 9 3.15 -13.12 4.70
CA PHE A 9 4.31 -12.27 4.45
C PHE A 9 4.40 -11.82 2.98
N LEU A 10 4.25 -12.74 2.02
CA LEU A 10 4.27 -12.40 0.61
C LEU A 10 3.10 -11.49 0.23
N ALA A 11 1.92 -11.69 0.81
CA ALA A 11 0.77 -10.82 0.59
C ALA A 11 1.05 -9.38 1.06
N GLU A 12 1.56 -9.20 2.27
CA GLU A 12 1.97 -7.87 2.78
C GLU A 12 3.10 -7.25 1.95
N PHE A 13 4.08 -8.05 1.53
CA PHE A 13 5.18 -7.59 0.67
C PHE A 13 4.67 -7.06 -0.67
N TYR A 14 3.88 -7.84 -1.40
CA TYR A 14 3.35 -7.41 -2.70
C TYR A 14 2.35 -6.26 -2.58
N GLY A 15 1.48 -6.28 -1.57
CA GLY A 15 0.56 -5.18 -1.33
C GLY A 15 1.29 -3.87 -1.01
N SER A 16 2.34 -3.92 -0.19
CA SER A 16 3.17 -2.75 0.13
C SER A 16 4.00 -2.29 -1.06
N PHE A 17 4.48 -3.22 -1.89
CA PHE A 17 5.17 -2.91 -3.14
C PHE A 17 4.28 -2.14 -4.12
N ILE A 18 3.03 -2.58 -4.29
CA ILE A 18 2.05 -1.89 -5.16
C ILE A 18 1.80 -0.46 -4.66
N LEU A 19 1.55 -0.31 -3.35
CA LEU A 19 1.38 1.00 -2.71
C LEU A 19 2.59 1.90 -2.95
N ALA A 20 3.79 1.40 -2.68
CA ALA A 20 5.03 2.15 -2.85
C ALA A 20 5.26 2.54 -4.32
N TYR A 21 5.10 1.60 -5.24
CA TYR A 21 5.30 1.83 -6.68
C TYR A 21 4.38 2.93 -7.21
N ILE A 22 3.09 2.86 -6.89
CA ILE A 22 2.11 3.85 -7.36
C ILE A 22 2.32 5.20 -6.66
N GLY A 23 2.51 5.22 -5.33
CA GLY A 23 2.68 6.44 -4.57
C GLY A 23 3.96 7.20 -4.93
N ILE A 24 5.09 6.48 -5.01
CA ILE A 24 6.38 7.07 -5.40
C ILE A 24 6.34 7.49 -6.87
N GLY A 25 5.76 6.68 -7.76
CA GLY A 25 5.60 7.04 -9.17
C GLY A 25 4.75 8.31 -9.35
N ALA A 26 3.66 8.45 -8.60
CA ALA A 26 2.83 9.65 -8.61
C ALA A 26 3.58 10.89 -8.10
N ALA A 27 4.36 10.76 -7.04
CA ALA A 27 5.20 11.85 -6.55
C ALA A 27 6.29 12.27 -7.56
N HIS A 28 6.81 11.33 -8.37
CA HIS A 28 7.78 11.65 -9.42
C HIS A 28 7.12 12.38 -10.60
N MET A 29 5.87 12.08 -10.93
CA MET A 29 5.13 12.78 -12.00
C MET A 29 4.96 14.29 -11.75
N THR A 30 5.04 14.71 -10.49
CA THR A 30 4.95 16.13 -10.10
C THR A 30 6.32 16.77 -9.89
N SER A 31 7.40 16.01 -10.09
CA SER A 31 8.76 16.52 -9.95
C SER A 31 9.12 17.47 -11.10
N PRO A 32 9.90 18.53 -10.83
CA PRO A 32 10.34 19.48 -11.86
C PRO A 32 11.25 18.84 -12.92
N LEU A 33 11.76 17.63 -12.66
CA LEU A 33 12.53 16.85 -13.63
C LEU A 33 11.71 16.46 -14.88
N LEU A 34 10.38 16.48 -14.80
CA LEU A 34 9.49 16.11 -15.90
C LEU A 34 8.80 17.31 -16.57
N ASN A 35 9.13 18.56 -16.20
CA ASN A 35 8.54 19.79 -16.76
C ASN A 35 6.99 19.84 -16.76
N VAL A 36 6.34 19.12 -15.85
CA VAL A 36 4.87 19.15 -15.72
C VAL A 36 4.48 20.35 -14.86
N GLU A 37 3.66 21.26 -15.39
CA GLU A 37 3.22 22.46 -14.68
C GLU A 37 2.54 22.12 -13.34
N MET A 38 3.03 22.75 -12.26
CA MET A 38 2.74 22.39 -10.87
C MET A 38 1.33 22.73 -10.37
N SER A 39 0.44 23.27 -11.22
CA SER A 39 -0.79 23.96 -10.79
C SER A 39 -1.91 23.02 -10.30
N THR A 40 -1.89 21.73 -10.63
CA THR A 40 -2.96 20.76 -10.28
C THR A 40 -2.46 19.49 -9.56
N THR A 41 -1.22 19.51 -9.06
CA THR A 41 -0.43 18.30 -8.73
C THR A 41 -0.81 17.55 -7.46
N SER A 42 -1.27 18.24 -6.41
CA SER A 42 -1.48 17.61 -5.09
C SER A 42 -2.68 16.63 -5.06
N ILE A 43 -3.77 16.97 -5.75
CA ILE A 43 -4.96 16.10 -5.80
C ILE A 43 -4.68 14.82 -6.58
N HIS A 44 -3.90 14.91 -7.67
CA HIS A 44 -3.51 13.75 -8.47
C HIS A 44 -2.66 12.78 -7.65
N VAL A 45 -1.65 13.27 -6.92
CA VAL A 45 -0.81 12.42 -6.06
C VAL A 45 -1.65 11.77 -4.96
N ALA A 46 -2.56 12.52 -4.33
CA ALA A 46 -3.45 11.98 -3.32
C ALA A 46 -4.38 10.89 -3.87
N LEU A 47 -4.98 11.10 -5.05
CA LEU A 47 -5.82 10.11 -5.73
C LEU A 47 -5.03 8.87 -6.12
N CYS A 48 -3.85 9.02 -6.72
CA CYS A 48 -2.97 7.89 -7.04
C CYS A 48 -2.55 7.12 -5.78
N GLY A 49 -2.19 7.82 -4.70
CA GLY A 49 -1.87 7.21 -3.43
C GLY A 49 -3.05 6.41 -2.86
N GLY A 50 -4.24 7.00 -2.85
CA GLY A 50 -5.47 6.34 -2.40
C GLY A 50 -5.81 5.09 -3.22
N LEU A 51 -5.69 5.16 -4.55
CA LEU A 51 -5.85 4.02 -5.45
C LEU A 51 -4.78 2.95 -5.22
N GLY A 52 -3.54 3.36 -4.95
CA GLY A 52 -2.44 2.46 -4.61
C GLY A 52 -2.70 1.68 -3.32
N VAL A 53 -3.23 2.33 -2.29
CA VAL A 53 -3.68 1.67 -1.05
C VAL A 53 -4.81 0.69 -1.36
N ALA A 54 -5.85 1.12 -2.09
CA ALA A 54 -7.00 0.27 -2.40
C ALA A 54 -6.60 -0.99 -3.17
N LEU A 55 -5.73 -0.87 -4.17
CA LEU A 55 -5.23 -2.00 -4.95
C LEU A 55 -4.32 -2.91 -4.11
N GLY A 56 -3.44 -2.32 -3.30
CA GLY A 56 -2.59 -3.08 -2.38
C GLY A 56 -3.43 -3.93 -1.40
N ILE A 57 -4.52 -3.36 -0.87
CA ILE A 57 -5.45 -4.06 0.02
C ILE A 57 -6.16 -5.16 -0.77
N PHE A 58 -6.65 -4.88 -1.97
CA PHE A 58 -7.34 -5.85 -2.81
C PHE A 58 -6.49 -7.11 -3.08
N VAL A 59 -5.19 -6.94 -3.28
CA VAL A 59 -4.24 -8.06 -3.54
C VAL A 59 -3.86 -8.81 -2.27
N SER A 60 -3.82 -8.16 -1.10
CA SER A 60 -3.24 -8.71 0.13
C SER A 60 -4.27 -9.14 1.19
N ALA A 61 -5.45 -8.51 1.23
CA ALA A 61 -6.43 -8.68 2.31
C ALA A 61 -6.89 -10.13 2.51
N GLY A 62 -7.11 -10.87 1.41
CA GLY A 62 -7.53 -12.27 1.47
C GLY A 62 -6.47 -13.24 2.01
N ALA A 63 -5.23 -12.77 2.16
CA ALA A 63 -4.14 -13.58 2.68
C ALA A 63 -3.61 -13.11 4.02
N SER A 64 -3.42 -11.80 4.23
CA SER A 64 -2.79 -11.25 5.44
C SER A 64 -3.67 -10.33 6.28
N GLY A 65 -4.83 -9.91 5.77
CA GLY A 65 -5.61 -8.80 6.32
C GLY A 65 -5.27 -7.44 5.71
N GLY A 66 -4.23 -7.36 4.86
CA GLY A 66 -3.94 -6.21 4.01
C GLY A 66 -3.57 -4.94 4.76
N HIS A 67 -2.66 -5.05 5.73
CA HIS A 67 -2.24 -3.90 6.53
C HIS A 67 -1.39 -2.91 5.74
N LEU A 68 -0.49 -3.43 4.89
CA LEU A 68 0.45 -2.69 4.04
C LEU A 68 1.37 -1.71 4.78
N ASN A 69 1.32 -1.74 6.11
CA ASN A 69 1.89 -0.71 6.97
C ASN A 69 2.20 -1.32 8.35
N PRO A 70 3.43 -1.18 8.85
CA PRO A 70 3.81 -1.63 10.18
C PRO A 70 3.00 -1.00 11.32
N GLY A 71 2.66 0.30 11.22
CA GLY A 71 1.85 0.99 12.22
C GLY A 71 0.42 0.45 12.30
N VAL A 72 -0.19 0.11 11.15
CA VAL A 72 -1.50 -0.56 11.12
C VAL A 72 -1.41 -1.96 11.72
N SER A 73 -0.34 -2.69 11.41
CA SER A 73 -0.06 -4.01 12.00
C SER A 73 0.08 -3.95 13.53
N VAL A 74 0.81 -2.96 14.05
CA VAL A 74 0.94 -2.75 15.50
C VAL A 74 -0.39 -2.35 16.11
N ALA A 75 -1.16 -1.47 15.47
CA ALA A 75 -2.48 -1.08 15.98
C ALA A 75 -3.43 -2.29 16.07
N HIS A 76 -3.44 -3.16 15.07
CA HIS A 76 -4.20 -4.41 15.11
C HIS A 76 -3.71 -5.33 16.23
N ALA A 77 -2.40 -5.40 16.47
CA ALA A 77 -1.84 -6.22 17.53
C ALA A 77 -2.23 -5.72 18.93
N VAL A 78 -2.15 -4.41 19.16
CA VAL A 78 -2.54 -3.78 20.43
C VAL A 78 -4.04 -3.94 20.68
N LEU A 79 -4.87 -3.84 19.63
CA LEU A 79 -6.32 -3.98 19.73
C LEU A 79 -6.81 -5.44 19.70
N GLY A 80 -5.91 -6.43 19.62
CA GLY A 80 -6.28 -7.84 19.55
C GLY A 80 -7.00 -8.25 18.26
N LYS A 81 -6.84 -7.48 17.17
CA LYS A 81 -7.52 -7.66 15.88
C LYS A 81 -6.69 -8.44 14.85
N ASN A 82 -5.70 -9.21 15.28
CA ASN A 82 -4.77 -9.96 14.41
C ASN A 82 -5.37 -11.18 13.70
N ARG A 83 -6.62 -11.12 13.27
CA ARG A 83 -7.23 -12.21 12.50
C ARG A 83 -6.86 -12.03 11.03
N ALA A 84 -5.75 -12.64 10.62
CA ALA A 84 -5.65 -13.13 9.26
C ALA A 84 -6.68 -14.26 9.08
N PRO A 85 -7.31 -14.39 7.90
CA PRO A 85 -8.26 -15.46 7.62
C PRO A 85 -7.62 -16.85 7.77
#